data_AF-A0A924CM53-F1
#
_entry.id   AF-A0A924CM53-F1
#
_cell.length_a   1.000
_cell.length_b   1.000
_cell.length_c   1.000
_cell.angle_alpha   90.00
_cell.angle_beta   90.00
_cell.angle_gamma   90.00
#
_symmetry.space_group_name_H-M   'P 1'
#
loop_
_entity.id
_entity.type
_entity.pdbx_description
1 polymer ?
#
loop_
_entity_poly.entity_id
_entity_poly.type
_entity_poly.pdbx_seq_one_letter_code
_entity_poly.pdbx_strand_id
1 'polypeptide(L)'
;MSRPAHQLAKADGIARHGAAIPGDMRRRLRQATQRYHDRLDTSSLLAPLLLPDVDLAAYQAAMIAMLRTYDRIDACLLQAPAVTHAAAGTALAPYRPRSPAMQHDLRVMGIAPQPGVASAAAMLDMPATLPAYLGMRYVIEGSQFGNRVIGRNLQTAFGPRAQDICSAWLPADGTDNGWTSVMAALSALQTRSEVAAALRGARQTFRYFVVNLCEPPGGLQAGRLSPA
;
A
#
# COMPACT_ATOMS: atom_id res chain seq x y z
N MET A 1 11.35 72.04 12.03
CA MET A 1 10.18 71.70 11.20
C MET A 1 10.67 70.84 10.02
N SER A 2 10.07 69.67 9.88
CA SER A 2 10.02 68.78 8.70
C SER A 2 11.32 68.21 8.08
N ARG A 3 11.58 66.92 8.38
CA ARG A 3 12.21 65.94 7.46
C ARG A 3 11.16 65.45 6.45
N PRO A 4 11.56 65.11 5.20
CA PRO A 4 11.49 63.71 4.74
C PRO A 4 12.61 63.39 3.70
N ALA A 5 12.87 62.17 3.21
CA ALA A 5 12.36 60.83 3.48
C ALA A 5 13.46 59.80 3.20
N HIS A 6 13.44 58.78 4.05
CA HIS A 6 14.17 57.53 4.03
C HIS A 6 14.28 56.81 2.68
N GLN A 7 15.53 56.47 2.37
CA GLN A 7 15.94 55.23 1.74
C GLN A 7 15.40 54.05 2.58
N LEU A 8 14.44 53.31 2.03
CA LEU A 8 13.98 52.02 2.54
C LEU A 8 14.05 51.03 1.38
N ALA A 9 15.08 50.19 1.43
CA ALA A 9 15.16 48.97 0.65
C ALA A 9 13.91 48.14 0.91
N LYS A 10 13.10 47.90 -0.13
CA LYS A 10 12.07 46.87 -0.09
C LYS A 10 12.76 45.52 0.03
N ALA A 11 12.71 44.96 1.23
CA ALA A 11 12.85 43.53 1.44
C ALA A 11 11.61 42.87 0.85
N ASP A 12 11.66 42.54 -0.44
CA ASP A 12 10.66 41.65 -1.04
C ASP A 12 10.91 40.23 -0.53
N GLY A 13 9.90 39.75 0.20
CA GLY A 13 9.89 38.48 0.89
C GLY A 13 10.19 37.31 -0.03
N ILE A 14 11.02 36.42 0.49
CA ILE A 14 11.34 35.11 -0.05
C ILE A 14 10.07 34.25 -0.02
N ALA A 15 9.19 34.42 -1.01
CA ALA A 15 8.24 33.40 -1.39
C ALA A 15 9.00 32.36 -2.22
N ARG A 16 9.57 31.35 -1.55
CA ARG A 16 10.04 30.13 -2.22
C ARG A 16 8.83 29.42 -2.83
N HIS A 17 8.38 29.87 -4.00
CA HIS A 17 7.57 29.07 -4.90
C HIS A 17 8.38 27.81 -5.19
N GLY A 18 7.96 26.69 -4.59
CA GLY A 18 8.56 25.39 -4.87
C GLY A 18 8.38 25.13 -6.36
N ALA A 19 9.46 25.23 -7.14
CA ALA A 19 9.44 25.10 -8.59
C ALA A 19 8.61 23.88 -9.00
N ALA A 20 7.62 24.10 -9.87
CA ALA A 20 6.79 23.05 -10.44
C ALA A 20 7.70 21.95 -10.98
N ILE A 21 7.35 20.69 -10.71
CA ILE A 21 8.05 19.55 -11.32
C ILE A 21 7.14 18.98 -12.40
N PRO A 22 7.37 19.31 -13.68
CA PRO A 22 6.89 18.46 -14.76
C PRO A 22 7.54 17.08 -14.59
N GLY A 23 6.73 16.06 -14.39
CA GLY A 23 7.26 14.73 -14.16
C GLY A 23 6.20 13.67 -14.24
N ASP A 24 6.52 12.62 -14.98
CA ASP A 24 5.79 11.37 -14.99
C ASP A 24 5.81 10.75 -13.58
N MET A 25 4.76 11.01 -12.80
CA MET A 25 4.63 10.54 -11.43
C MET A 25 4.67 9.01 -11.36
N ARG A 26 4.18 8.32 -12.39
CA ARG A 26 4.23 6.85 -12.48
C ARG A 26 5.68 6.36 -12.49
N ARG A 27 6.53 6.95 -13.33
CA ARG A 27 7.96 6.60 -13.39
C ARG A 27 8.65 6.88 -12.05
N ARG A 28 8.38 8.03 -11.43
CA ARG A 28 8.97 8.40 -10.12
C ARG A 28 8.58 7.42 -9.02
N LEU A 29 7.31 7.04 -8.95
CA LEU A 29 6.81 6.05 -7.99
C LEU A 29 7.49 4.70 -8.22
N ARG A 30 7.46 4.19 -9.45
CA ARG A 30 8.10 2.92 -9.81
C ARG A 30 9.57 2.88 -9.41
N GLN A 31 10.34 3.91 -9.77
CA GLN A 31 11.76 4.01 -9.41
C GLN A 31 11.94 4.06 -7.88
N ALA A 32 11.10 4.81 -7.18
CA ALA A 32 11.18 4.97 -5.73
C ALA A 32 10.78 3.71 -4.94
N THR A 33 10.03 2.79 -5.57
CA THR A 33 9.52 1.58 -4.94
C THR A 33 10.10 0.28 -5.48
N GLN A 34 10.90 0.31 -6.55
CA GLN A 34 11.44 -0.87 -7.24
C GLN A 34 12.07 -1.89 -6.28
N ARG A 35 12.98 -1.45 -5.40
CA ARG A 35 13.65 -2.34 -4.43
C ARG A 35 12.70 -3.12 -3.51
N TYR A 36 11.50 -2.57 -3.24
CA TYR A 36 10.52 -3.25 -2.40
C TYR A 36 9.68 -4.23 -3.20
N HIS A 37 9.41 -3.95 -4.48
CA HIS A 37 8.86 -4.94 -5.40
C HIS A 37 9.79 -6.15 -5.48
N ASP A 38 11.07 -5.91 -5.78
CA ASP A 38 12.07 -6.98 -5.88
C ASP A 38 12.13 -7.81 -4.60
N ARG A 39 12.00 -7.16 -3.42
CA ARG A 39 11.98 -7.86 -2.13
C ARG A 39 10.71 -8.71 -1.96
N LEU A 40 9.53 -8.18 -2.28
CA LEU A 40 8.27 -8.91 -2.17
C LEU A 40 8.18 -10.09 -3.15
N ASP A 41 8.76 -9.96 -4.34
CA ASP A 41 8.83 -11.03 -5.33
C ASP A 41 9.63 -12.24 -4.82
N THR A 42 10.55 -12.02 -3.87
CA THR A 42 11.34 -13.06 -3.20
C THR A 42 10.77 -13.52 -1.85
N SER A 43 9.58 -13.05 -1.46
CA SER A 43 8.94 -13.45 -0.21
C SER A 43 8.67 -14.95 -0.18
N SER A 44 9.06 -15.63 0.90
CA SER A 44 8.73 -17.05 1.11
C SER A 44 7.22 -17.31 1.25
N LEU A 45 6.43 -16.26 1.53
CA LEU A 45 4.96 -16.35 1.62
C LEU A 45 4.29 -16.09 0.27
N LEU A 46 4.78 -15.12 -0.52
CA LEU A 46 4.14 -14.74 -1.78
C LEU A 46 4.69 -15.48 -3.01
N ALA A 47 5.98 -15.81 -3.02
CA ALA A 47 6.60 -16.49 -4.16
C ALA A 47 5.92 -17.83 -4.50
N PRO A 48 5.47 -18.67 -3.53
CA PRO A 48 4.72 -19.88 -3.85
C PRO A 48 3.43 -19.60 -4.62
N LEU A 49 2.76 -18.47 -4.40
CA LEU A 49 1.50 -18.13 -5.11
C LEU A 49 1.70 -17.87 -6.61
N LEU A 50 2.94 -17.70 -7.05
CA LEU A 50 3.30 -17.56 -8.46
C LEU A 50 3.45 -18.92 -9.17
N LEU A 51 3.39 -20.02 -8.42
CA LEU A 51 3.46 -21.37 -8.98
C LEU A 51 2.05 -21.91 -9.28
N PRO A 52 1.85 -22.61 -10.41
CA PRO A 52 0.55 -23.16 -10.79
C PRO A 52 0.12 -24.37 -9.94
N ASP A 53 1.03 -24.92 -9.13
CA ASP A 53 0.86 -26.10 -8.27
C ASP A 53 1.01 -25.76 -6.79
N VAL A 54 0.78 -24.49 -6.41
CA VAL A 54 0.80 -24.06 -5.01
C VAL A 54 -0.13 -24.90 -4.14
N ASP A 55 0.38 -25.42 -3.04
CA ASP A 55 -0.43 -26.21 -2.11
C ASP A 55 -1.31 -25.33 -1.20
N LEU A 56 -2.31 -25.96 -0.59
CA LEU A 56 -3.26 -25.28 0.26
C LEU A 56 -2.60 -24.68 1.52
N ALA A 57 -1.56 -25.32 2.06
CA ALA A 57 -0.91 -24.85 3.29
C ALA A 57 -0.12 -23.55 3.05
N ALA A 58 0.61 -23.48 1.94
CA ALA A 58 1.31 -22.27 1.49
C ALA A 58 0.32 -21.15 1.20
N TYR A 59 -0.80 -21.45 0.54
CA TYR A 59 -1.87 -20.48 0.28
C TYR A 59 -2.47 -19.93 1.58
N GLN A 60 -2.80 -20.81 2.53
CA GLN A 60 -3.35 -20.41 3.84
C GLN A 60 -2.37 -19.53 4.63
N ALA A 61 -1.08 -19.89 4.64
CA ALA A 61 -0.04 -19.10 5.31
C ALA A 61 0.07 -17.69 4.71
N ALA A 62 0.05 -17.59 3.37
CA ALA A 62 0.07 -16.31 2.68
C ALA A 62 -1.18 -15.47 3.00
N MET A 63 -2.37 -16.07 2.97
CA MET A 63 -3.64 -15.39 3.24
C MET A 63 -3.72 -14.86 4.67
N ILE A 64 -3.24 -15.62 5.66
CA ILE A 64 -3.18 -15.16 7.06
C ILE A 64 -2.26 -13.94 7.17
N ALA A 65 -1.06 -14.00 6.59
CA ALA A 65 -0.11 -12.89 6.65
C ALA A 65 -0.61 -11.64 5.89
N MET A 66 -1.23 -11.85 4.73
CA MET A 66 -1.85 -10.78 3.96
C MET A 66 -3.00 -10.14 4.71
N LEU A 67 -3.92 -10.91 5.32
CA LEU A 67 -5.02 -10.36 6.11
C LEU A 67 -4.49 -9.43 7.21
N ARG A 68 -3.51 -9.89 8.00
CA ARG A 68 -2.92 -9.07 9.07
C ARG A 68 -2.30 -7.78 8.55
N THR A 69 -1.69 -7.86 7.38
CA THR A 69 -1.07 -6.69 6.73
C THR A 69 -2.14 -5.72 6.21
N TYR A 70 -3.16 -6.23 5.54
CA TYR A 70 -4.23 -5.42 4.98
C TYR A 70 -5.12 -4.80 6.07
N ASP A 71 -5.38 -5.47 7.19
CA ASP A 71 -6.22 -4.92 8.28
C ASP A 71 -5.73 -3.54 8.73
N ARG A 72 -4.40 -3.39 8.90
CA ARG A 72 -3.81 -2.11 9.29
C ARG A 72 -3.82 -1.09 8.15
N ILE A 73 -3.53 -1.51 6.91
CA ILE A 73 -3.54 -0.63 5.75
C ILE A 73 -4.96 -0.09 5.49
N ASP A 74 -5.94 -0.98 5.51
CA ASP A 74 -7.36 -0.69 5.30
C ASP A 74 -7.83 0.30 6.36
N ALA A 75 -7.51 0.07 7.65
CA ALA A 75 -7.81 0.99 8.73
C ALA A 75 -7.18 2.37 8.53
N CYS A 76 -5.88 2.43 8.16
CA CYS A 76 -5.19 3.69 7.90
C CYS A 76 -5.81 4.47 6.73
N LEU A 77 -6.21 3.79 5.65
CA LEU A 77 -6.79 4.43 4.47
C LEU A 77 -8.26 4.85 4.67
N LEU A 78 -9.04 4.07 5.41
CA LEU A 78 -10.43 4.41 5.72
C LEU A 78 -10.55 5.57 6.72
N GLN A 79 -9.62 5.67 7.68
CA GLN A 79 -9.62 6.72 8.71
C GLN A 79 -8.79 7.95 8.31
N ALA A 80 -8.11 7.93 7.16
CA ALA A 80 -7.28 9.03 6.71
C ALA A 80 -8.08 10.33 6.63
N PRO A 81 -7.63 11.43 7.26
CA PRO A 81 -8.30 12.73 7.17
C PRO A 81 -8.46 13.23 5.72
N ALA A 82 -7.63 12.75 4.79
CA ALA A 82 -7.75 13.08 3.36
C ALA A 82 -9.08 12.62 2.71
N VAL A 83 -9.82 11.68 3.33
CA VAL A 83 -11.13 11.22 2.86
C VAL A 83 -12.20 12.33 2.97
N THR A 84 -12.06 13.28 3.90
CA THR A 84 -13.03 14.38 4.03
C THR A 84 -12.85 15.50 2.99
N HIS A 85 -11.70 15.59 2.31
CA HIS A 85 -11.45 16.62 1.30
C HIS A 85 -11.65 16.16 -0.15
N ALA A 86 -11.55 14.85 -0.43
CA ALA A 86 -11.77 14.31 -1.77
C ALA A 86 -13.24 14.33 -2.22
N ALA A 87 -14.18 14.47 -1.27
CA ALA A 87 -15.62 14.57 -1.54
C ALA A 87 -16.04 15.93 -2.15
N ALA A 88 -15.16 16.94 -2.16
CA ALA A 88 -15.51 18.31 -2.59
C ALA A 88 -14.84 18.74 -3.93
N GLY A 89 -14.61 17.80 -4.86
CA GLY A 89 -14.23 18.15 -6.24
C GLY A 89 -13.19 17.27 -6.92
N THR A 90 -12.64 16.24 -6.27
CA THR A 90 -11.73 15.28 -6.93
C THR A 90 -12.49 14.06 -7.41
N ALA A 91 -12.35 13.67 -8.68
CA ALA A 91 -12.91 12.45 -9.27
C ALA A 91 -12.22 11.15 -8.78
N LEU A 92 -11.72 11.14 -7.53
CA LEU A 92 -11.00 10.02 -6.95
C LEU A 92 -12.00 8.94 -6.51
N ALA A 93 -11.83 7.73 -7.04
CA ALA A 93 -12.71 6.62 -6.68
C ALA A 93 -12.60 6.28 -5.18
N PRO A 94 -13.73 5.96 -4.51
CA PRO A 94 -13.73 5.50 -3.14
C PRO A 94 -12.76 4.33 -2.93
N TYR A 95 -12.07 4.33 -1.80
CA TYR A 95 -11.21 3.22 -1.44
C TYR A 95 -12.04 1.99 -1.08
N ARG A 96 -11.62 0.82 -1.58
CA ARG A 96 -12.22 -0.48 -1.27
C ARG A 96 -11.26 -1.30 -0.41
N PRO A 97 -11.63 -1.65 0.83
CA PRO A 97 -10.79 -2.49 1.69
C PRO A 97 -10.61 -3.90 1.09
N ARG A 98 -9.46 -4.52 1.35
CA ARG A 98 -9.11 -5.87 0.86
C ARG A 98 -9.34 -6.94 1.93
N SER A 99 -9.27 -6.58 3.20
CA SER A 99 -9.47 -7.49 4.32
C SER A 99 -10.79 -8.27 4.29
N PRO A 100 -11.96 -7.69 3.93
CA PRO A 100 -13.23 -8.44 3.96
C PRO A 100 -13.24 -9.68 3.06
N ALA A 101 -12.67 -9.60 1.86
CA ALA A 101 -12.57 -10.74 0.95
C ALA A 101 -11.62 -11.81 1.51
N MET A 102 -10.49 -11.41 2.09
CA MET A 102 -9.54 -12.34 2.72
C MET A 102 -10.14 -13.03 3.94
N GLN A 103 -10.90 -12.32 4.77
CA GLN A 103 -11.62 -12.89 5.90
C GLN A 103 -12.70 -13.87 5.47
N HIS A 104 -13.35 -13.62 4.33
CA HIS A 104 -14.31 -14.56 3.75
C HIS A 104 -13.60 -15.85 3.31
N ASP A 105 -12.57 -15.74 2.47
CA ASP A 105 -11.80 -16.88 1.97
C ASP A 105 -11.24 -17.75 3.11
N LEU A 106 -10.67 -17.12 4.15
CA LEU A 106 -10.15 -17.84 5.33
C LEU A 106 -11.25 -18.61 6.07
N ARG A 107 -12.44 -18.01 6.26
CA ARG A 107 -13.57 -18.69 6.91
C ARG A 107 -14.07 -19.87 6.10
N VAL A 108 -14.15 -19.74 4.77
CA VAL A 108 -14.52 -20.86 3.89
C VAL A 108 -13.51 -22.00 4.00
N MET A 109 -12.23 -21.69 4.18
CA MET A 109 -11.18 -22.68 4.45
C MET A 109 -11.17 -23.23 5.89
N GLY A 110 -12.12 -22.84 6.74
CA GLY A 110 -12.20 -23.29 8.14
C GLY A 110 -11.18 -22.62 9.08
N ILE A 111 -10.54 -21.53 8.65
CA ILE A 111 -9.58 -20.77 9.45
C ILE A 111 -10.28 -19.57 10.07
N ALA A 112 -10.31 -19.53 11.40
CA ALA A 112 -10.80 -18.37 12.14
C ALA A 112 -9.85 -17.17 11.92
N PRO A 113 -10.31 -16.07 11.31
CA PRO A 113 -9.50 -14.87 11.16
C PRO A 113 -9.04 -14.37 12.53
N GLN A 114 -7.73 -14.31 12.73
CA GLN A 114 -7.16 -13.72 13.95
C GLN A 114 -6.83 -12.26 13.67
N PRO A 115 -7.31 -11.31 14.48
CA PRO A 115 -6.91 -9.91 14.32
C PRO A 115 -5.39 -9.81 14.35
N GLY A 116 -4.83 -9.08 13.37
CA GLY A 116 -3.39 -8.93 13.27
C GLY A 116 -2.82 -8.22 14.49
N VAL A 117 -2.00 -8.91 15.28
CA VAL A 117 -1.08 -8.25 16.20
C VAL A 117 -0.02 -7.61 15.33
N ALA A 118 -0.04 -6.28 15.21
CA ALA A 118 0.94 -5.55 14.43
C ALA A 118 2.34 -5.90 14.94
N SER A 119 3.24 -6.25 14.02
CA SER A 119 4.66 -6.34 14.37
C SER A 119 5.10 -4.97 14.90
N ALA A 120 5.58 -4.93 16.15
CA ALA A 120 6.06 -3.71 16.78
C ALA A 120 7.19 -3.03 15.97
N ALA A 121 7.85 -3.77 15.07
CA ALA A 121 8.94 -3.30 14.23
C ALA A 121 8.49 -2.41 13.05
N ALA A 122 7.22 -2.44 12.64
CA ALA A 122 6.73 -1.63 11.51
C ALA A 122 5.52 -0.78 11.88
N MET A 123 5.76 0.50 12.16
CA MET A 123 4.69 1.48 12.26
C MET A 123 4.24 1.93 10.87
N LEU A 124 2.99 1.66 10.54
CA LEU A 124 2.28 2.31 9.43
C LEU A 124 1.54 3.52 9.98
N ASP A 125 2.01 4.71 9.60
CA ASP A 125 1.40 5.97 9.99
C ASP A 125 0.19 6.23 9.11
N MET A 126 -0.82 6.85 9.71
CA MET A 126 -1.97 7.34 8.97
C MET A 126 -1.53 8.49 8.05
N PRO A 127 -1.94 8.50 6.77
CA PRO A 127 -1.52 9.55 5.86
C PRO A 127 -2.17 10.89 6.24
N ALA A 128 -1.35 11.83 6.70
CA ALA A 128 -1.81 13.17 7.12
C ALA A 128 -2.14 14.13 5.96
N THR A 129 -1.82 13.76 4.71
CA THR A 129 -2.01 14.63 3.53
C THR A 129 -2.54 13.84 2.34
N LEU A 130 -3.26 14.50 1.43
CA LEU A 130 -3.77 13.87 0.21
C LEU A 130 -2.65 13.24 -0.65
N PRO A 131 -1.49 13.88 -0.91
CA PRO A 131 -0.43 13.24 -1.67
C PRO A 131 0.09 11.97 -1.00
N ALA A 132 0.29 11.96 0.33
CA ALA A 132 0.70 10.76 1.05
C ALA A 132 -0.34 9.64 0.94
N TYR A 133 -1.62 9.97 1.07
CA TYR A 133 -2.74 9.05 0.86
C TYR A 133 -2.73 8.45 -0.55
N LEU A 134 -2.55 9.28 -1.59
CA LEU A 134 -2.46 8.85 -2.99
C LEU A 134 -1.24 7.94 -3.21
N GLY A 135 -0.12 8.22 -2.54
CA GLY A 135 1.06 7.35 -2.53
C GLY A 135 0.76 5.96 -1.97
N MET A 136 0.01 5.87 -0.88
CA MET A 136 -0.44 4.58 -0.33
C MET A 136 -1.42 3.88 -1.30
N ARG A 137 -2.42 4.60 -1.84
CA ARG A 137 -3.37 4.07 -2.83
C ARG A 137 -2.67 3.55 -4.09
N TYR A 138 -1.58 4.19 -4.55
CA TYR A 138 -0.78 3.68 -5.67
C TYR A 138 -0.31 2.24 -5.45
N VAL A 139 0.15 1.92 -4.23
CA VAL A 139 0.62 0.57 -3.91
C VAL A 139 -0.56 -0.41 -3.91
N ILE A 140 -1.66 -0.04 -3.25
CA ILE A 140 -2.81 -0.92 -3.07
C ILE A 140 -3.56 -1.15 -4.37
N GLU A 141 -3.92 -0.10 -5.11
CA GLU A 141 -4.63 -0.28 -6.39
C GLU A 141 -3.69 -0.81 -7.49
N GLY A 142 -2.38 -0.55 -7.39
CA GLY A 142 -1.39 -1.14 -8.29
C GLY A 142 -1.20 -2.64 -8.10
N SER A 143 -1.50 -3.18 -6.91
CA SER A 143 -1.38 -4.62 -6.63
C SER A 143 -2.28 -5.48 -7.52
N GLN A 144 -3.35 -4.92 -8.09
CA GLN A 144 -4.27 -5.63 -8.99
C GLN A 144 -3.57 -6.30 -10.19
N PHE A 145 -2.44 -5.77 -10.65
CA PHE A 145 -1.70 -6.35 -11.77
C PHE A 145 -1.03 -7.68 -11.37
N GLY A 146 -0.45 -7.74 -10.16
CA GLY A 146 0.08 -8.98 -9.59
C GLY A 146 -1.04 -9.95 -9.22
N ASN A 147 -2.15 -9.44 -8.67
CA ASN A 147 -3.29 -10.27 -8.28
C ASN A 147 -3.90 -11.02 -9.46
N ARG A 148 -3.89 -10.46 -10.68
CA ARG A 148 -4.34 -11.18 -11.89
C ARG A 148 -3.49 -12.39 -12.21
N VAL A 149 -2.17 -12.28 -12.03
CA VAL A 149 -1.24 -13.40 -12.27
C VAL A 149 -1.46 -14.48 -11.22
N ILE A 150 -1.47 -14.10 -9.94
CA ILE A 150 -1.70 -15.01 -8.81
C ILE A 150 -3.08 -15.67 -8.94
N GLY A 151 -4.13 -14.90 -9.22
CA GLY A 151 -5.49 -15.41 -9.38
C GLY A 151 -5.59 -16.50 -10.46
N ARG A 152 -4.91 -16.32 -11.61
CA ARG A 152 -4.86 -17.36 -12.65
C ARG A 152 -4.17 -18.65 -12.16
N ASN A 153 -3.07 -18.52 -11.44
CA ASN A 153 -2.36 -19.69 -10.91
C ASN A 153 -3.18 -20.41 -9.84
N LEU A 154 -3.87 -19.66 -8.97
CA LEU A 154 -4.77 -20.24 -7.96
C LEU A 154 -5.96 -20.97 -8.60
N GLN A 155 -6.49 -20.45 -9.71
CA GLN A 155 -7.50 -21.16 -10.50
C GLN A 155 -6.96 -22.48 -11.07
N THR A 156 -5.70 -22.50 -11.54
CA THR A 156 -5.05 -23.73 -11.99
C THR A 156 -4.83 -24.71 -10.84
N ALA A 157 -4.33 -24.25 -9.69
CA ALA A 157 -4.00 -25.08 -8.54
C ALA A 157 -5.22 -25.71 -7.86
N PHE A 158 -6.31 -24.93 -7.70
CA PHE A 158 -7.48 -25.35 -6.92
C PHE A 158 -8.72 -25.70 -7.76
N GLY A 159 -8.67 -25.50 -9.08
CA GLY A 159 -9.77 -25.81 -9.98
C GLY A 159 -11.09 -25.15 -9.52
N PRO A 160 -12.21 -25.89 -9.48
CA PRO A 160 -13.51 -25.35 -9.05
C PRO A 160 -13.51 -24.72 -7.66
N ARG A 161 -12.70 -25.22 -6.71
CA ARG A 161 -12.63 -24.66 -5.34
C ARG A 161 -12.12 -23.22 -5.31
N ALA A 162 -11.39 -22.76 -6.33
CA ALA A 162 -10.87 -21.39 -6.38
C ALA A 162 -11.99 -20.33 -6.33
N GLN A 163 -13.21 -20.67 -6.78
CA GLN A 163 -14.37 -19.76 -6.73
C GLN A 163 -14.78 -19.43 -5.28
N ASP A 164 -14.57 -20.38 -4.36
CA ASP A 164 -15.00 -20.26 -2.96
C ASP A 164 -13.89 -19.72 -2.05
N ILE A 165 -12.62 -19.96 -2.39
CA ILE A 165 -11.48 -19.69 -1.50
C ILE A 165 -10.49 -18.63 -2.01
N CYS A 166 -10.72 -18.06 -3.19
CA CYS A 166 -9.81 -17.07 -3.80
C CYS A 166 -10.50 -15.76 -4.21
N SER A 167 -11.60 -15.38 -3.56
CA SER A 167 -12.33 -14.13 -3.85
C SER A 167 -11.46 -12.88 -3.67
N ALA A 168 -10.45 -12.93 -2.79
CA ALA A 168 -9.49 -11.85 -2.60
C ALA A 168 -8.60 -11.56 -3.84
N TRP A 169 -8.43 -12.56 -4.71
CA TRP A 169 -7.54 -12.52 -5.88
C TRP A 169 -8.28 -12.42 -7.21
N LEU A 170 -9.55 -12.83 -7.21
CA LEU A 170 -10.42 -12.91 -8.38
C LEU A 170 -11.49 -11.81 -8.29
N PRO A 171 -11.13 -10.52 -8.47
CA PRO A 171 -12.13 -9.47 -8.48
C PRO A 171 -13.14 -9.71 -9.60
N ALA A 172 -14.40 -9.40 -9.34
CA ALA A 172 -15.46 -9.44 -10.35
C ALA A 172 -15.03 -8.67 -11.62
N ASP A 173 -15.26 -9.28 -12.76
CA ASP A 173 -14.61 -9.01 -14.04
C ASP A 173 -14.45 -7.52 -14.40
N GLY A 174 -13.23 -7.17 -14.84
CA GLY A 174 -12.95 -6.00 -15.68
C GLY A 174 -13.00 -4.61 -15.04
N THR A 175 -13.45 -4.48 -13.78
CA THR A 175 -13.61 -3.15 -13.17
C THR A 175 -12.29 -2.53 -12.71
N ASP A 176 -12.06 -1.27 -13.10
CA ASP A 176 -10.97 -0.46 -12.57
C ASP A 176 -11.20 -0.25 -11.07
N ASN A 177 -10.30 -0.77 -10.22
CA ASN A 177 -10.35 -0.61 -8.76
C ASN A 177 -10.02 0.82 -8.29
N GLY A 178 -10.24 1.82 -9.14
CA GLY A 178 -9.87 3.20 -8.90
C GLY A 178 -8.44 3.55 -9.32
N TRP A 179 -7.71 2.63 -9.96
CA TRP A 179 -6.34 2.86 -10.40
C TRP A 179 -6.23 4.06 -11.35
N THR A 180 -7.15 4.20 -12.31
CA THR A 180 -7.15 5.34 -13.24
C THR A 180 -7.32 6.65 -12.49
N SER A 181 -8.25 6.70 -11.55
CA SER A 181 -8.53 7.90 -10.74
C SER A 181 -7.35 8.28 -9.82
N VAL A 182 -6.69 7.29 -9.22
CA VAL A 182 -5.49 7.48 -8.40
C VAL A 182 -4.34 8.03 -9.24
N MET A 183 -4.11 7.46 -10.42
CA MET A 183 -3.04 7.91 -11.33
C MET A 183 -3.31 9.31 -11.88
N ALA A 184 -4.57 9.66 -12.17
CA ALA A 184 -4.95 11.01 -12.56
C ALA A 184 -4.66 12.01 -11.43
N ALA A 185 -5.07 11.71 -10.19
CA ALA A 185 -4.82 12.55 -9.02
C ALA A 185 -3.32 12.70 -8.72
N LEU A 186 -2.53 11.64 -8.86
CA LEU A 186 -1.07 11.67 -8.71
C LEU A 186 -0.38 12.51 -9.78
N SER A 187 -0.90 12.51 -11.01
CA SER A 187 -0.35 13.30 -12.11
C SER A 187 -0.68 14.79 -11.99
N ALA A 188 -1.70 15.14 -11.18
CA ALA A 188 -2.07 16.52 -10.91
C ALA A 188 -1.20 17.20 -9.84
N LEU A 189 -0.35 16.46 -9.12
CA LEU A 189 0.56 17.04 -8.11
C LEU A 189 1.57 17.99 -8.78
N GLN A 190 1.73 19.20 -8.25
CA GLN A 190 2.53 20.25 -8.90
C GLN A 190 3.85 20.53 -8.17
N THR A 191 3.85 20.41 -6.85
CA THR A 191 4.94 20.87 -5.99
C THR A 191 5.88 19.74 -5.59
N ARG A 192 7.14 20.11 -5.27
CA ARG A 192 8.14 19.17 -4.76
C ARG A 192 7.70 18.49 -3.46
N SER A 193 7.00 19.22 -2.59
CA SER A 193 6.52 18.73 -1.30
C SER A 193 5.40 17.69 -1.47
N GLU A 194 4.46 17.91 -2.40
CA GLU A 194 3.41 16.95 -2.74
C GLU A 194 4.01 15.66 -3.31
N VAL A 195 4.89 15.78 -4.30
CA VAL A 195 5.59 14.63 -4.89
C VAL A 195 6.34 13.86 -3.80
N ALA A 196 7.10 14.55 -2.94
CA ALA A 196 7.83 13.92 -1.85
C ALA A 196 6.90 13.22 -0.84
N ALA A 197 5.74 13.81 -0.53
CA ALA A 197 4.74 13.20 0.34
C ALA A 197 4.12 11.93 -0.27
N ALA A 198 3.79 11.94 -1.57
CA ALA A 198 3.32 10.75 -2.27
C ALA A 198 4.37 9.63 -2.31
N LEU A 199 5.63 9.96 -2.60
CA LEU A 199 6.72 8.99 -2.55
C LEU A 199 6.92 8.41 -1.13
N ARG A 200 6.78 9.24 -0.08
CA ARG A 200 6.84 8.76 1.32
C ARG A 200 5.71 7.79 1.63
N GLY A 201 4.47 8.13 1.27
CA GLY A 201 3.31 7.24 1.46
C GLY A 201 3.50 5.88 0.79
N ALA A 202 3.90 5.87 -0.49
CA ALA A 202 4.15 4.63 -1.22
C ALA A 202 5.26 3.78 -0.58
N ARG A 203 6.39 4.40 -0.21
CA ARG A 203 7.51 3.70 0.44
C ARG A 203 7.11 3.14 1.80
N GLN A 204 6.31 3.86 2.56
CA GLN A 204 5.87 3.40 3.87
C GLN A 204 4.96 2.17 3.75
N THR A 205 4.00 2.19 2.82
CA THR A 205 3.15 1.02 2.53
C THR A 205 3.97 -0.19 2.09
N PHE A 206 4.93 -0.01 1.18
CA PHE A 206 5.82 -1.10 0.77
C PHE A 206 6.69 -1.64 1.90
N ARG A 207 7.27 -0.76 2.72
CA ARG A 207 8.05 -1.18 3.91
C ARG A 207 7.18 -2.00 4.85
N TYR A 208 5.93 -1.61 5.05
CA TYR A 208 4.99 -2.34 5.87
C TYR A 208 4.69 -3.73 5.30
N PHE A 209 4.48 -3.86 3.98
CA PHE A 209 4.39 -5.17 3.34
C PHE A 209 5.66 -6.00 3.50
N VAL A 210 6.84 -5.43 3.27
CA VAL A 210 8.11 -6.16 3.38
C VAL A 210 8.33 -6.70 4.80
N VAL A 211 8.09 -5.90 5.83
CA VAL A 211 8.24 -6.37 7.22
C VAL A 211 7.26 -7.49 7.54
N ASN A 212 6.00 -7.39 7.10
CA ASN A 212 4.99 -8.39 7.46
C ASN A 212 5.00 -9.64 6.57
N LEU A 213 5.57 -9.57 5.37
CA LEU A 213 5.53 -10.66 4.38
C LEU A 213 6.90 -11.25 4.03
N CYS A 214 8.01 -10.59 4.35
CA CYS A 214 9.35 -11.07 4.02
C CYS A 214 10.23 -11.32 5.25
N GLU A 215 9.87 -10.78 6.41
CA GLU A 215 10.59 -11.04 7.66
C GLU A 215 9.86 -12.15 8.42
N PRO A 216 10.59 -13.11 9.02
CA PRO A 216 9.95 -14.14 9.82
C PRO A 216 9.18 -13.49 10.97
N PRO A 217 7.95 -13.95 11.29
CA PRO A 217 7.20 -13.42 12.41
C PRO A 217 8.02 -13.64 13.69
N GLY A 218 8.59 -12.55 14.22
CA GLY A 218 9.27 -12.48 15.52
C GLY A 218 10.03 -13.73 15.90
N GLY A 219 11.30 -13.81 15.50
CA GLY A 219 12.25 -14.64 16.22
C GLY A 219 12.32 -14.16 17.68
N LEU A 220 11.53 -14.78 18.56
CA LEU A 220 11.98 -14.99 19.92
C LEU A 220 13.31 -15.70 19.76
N GLN A 221 14.41 -15.00 20.06
CA GLN A 221 15.68 -15.66 20.26
C GLN A 221 15.39 -16.81 21.24
N ALA A 222 15.55 -18.04 20.75
CA ALA A 222 15.68 -19.19 21.63
C ALA A 222 16.85 -18.83 22.55
N GLY A 223 16.51 -18.44 23.78
CA GLY A 223 17.48 -18.21 24.82
C GLY A 223 18.35 -19.45 24.86
N ARG A 224 19.65 -19.26 24.67
CA ARG A 224 20.64 -20.31 24.88
C ARG A 224 20.41 -20.86 26.28
N LEU A 225 19.82 -22.04 26.38
CA LEU A 225 19.98 -22.87 27.56
C LEU A 225 21.46 -23.25 27.54
N SER A 226 22.26 -22.51 28.32
CA SER A 226 23.58 -22.95 28.70
C SER A 226 23.39 -24.15 29.63
N PRO A 227 23.99 -25.31 29.36
CA PRO A 227 23.99 -26.38 30.34
C PRO A 227 24.90 -25.96 31.50
N ALA A 228 24.37 -26.07 32.72
CA ALA A 228 25.16 -26.21 33.94
C ALA A 228 25.48 -27.69 34.14
#